data_AF-A0A7V9ATP4-F1
#
_entry.id   AF-A0A7V9ATP4-F1
#
_cell.length_a   1.000
_cell.length_b   1.000
_cell.length_c   1.000
_cell.angle_alpha   90.00
_cell.angle_beta   90.00
_cell.angle_gamma   90.00
#
_symmetry.space_group_name_H-M   'P 1'
#
loop_
_entity.id
_entity.type
_entity.pdbx_description
1 polymer ?
#
loop_
_entity_poly.entity_id
_entity_poly.type
_entity_poly.pdbx_seq_one_letter_code
_entity_poly.pdbx_strand_id
1 'polypeptide(L)'
;FEPSGMTKNPDVRFAKSIVDYIFRWMATKFLSADAQFRAGVNVREEMVTTPEQLPLDVITTAAAAGASPTAAITSPKITSFAAMQNQEDAPPCSTCGSIMVRSGSCYKCANCGNTSGCA
;
A
#
# COMPACT_ATOMS: atom_id res chain seq x y z
N PHE A 1 -4.60 12.70 9.86
CA PHE A 1 -5.86 12.01 9.51
C PHE A 1 -5.98 10.86 10.47
N GLU A 2 -6.63 11.11 11.59
CA GLU A 2 -7.01 10.06 12.52
C GLU A 2 -8.26 10.56 13.24
N PRO A 3 -9.30 9.71 13.38
CA PRO A 3 -9.40 8.39 12.75
C PRO A 3 -9.86 8.45 11.28
N SER A 4 -10.57 9.51 10.87
CA SER A 4 -11.02 9.81 9.50
C SER A 4 -11.62 11.22 9.53
N GLY A 5 -11.52 11.99 8.47
CA GLY A 5 -11.93 13.39 8.54
C GLY A 5 -12.33 14.01 7.21
N MET A 6 -12.96 15.18 7.32
CA MET A 6 -13.23 16.03 6.17
C MET A 6 -11.93 16.73 5.75
N THR A 7 -11.63 16.71 4.45
CA THR A 7 -10.51 17.48 3.89
C THR A 7 -11.03 18.83 3.39
N LYS A 8 -10.13 19.79 3.15
CA LYS A 8 -10.45 21.09 2.53
C LYS A 8 -10.60 21.01 1.00
N ASN A 9 -10.26 19.86 0.39
CA ASN A 9 -10.28 19.69 -1.05
C ASN A 9 -11.70 19.26 -1.51
N PRO A 10 -12.35 20.02 -2.40
CA PRO A 10 -13.70 19.70 -2.86
C PRO A 10 -13.80 18.42 -3.70
N ASP A 11 -12.69 17.97 -4.31
CA ASP A 11 -12.63 16.76 -5.14
C ASP A 11 -12.38 15.50 -4.29
N VAL A 12 -11.84 15.67 -3.07
CA VAL A 12 -11.61 14.59 -2.11
C VAL A 12 -12.10 15.03 -0.75
N ARG A 13 -13.42 15.12 -0.56
CA ARG A 13 -13.99 15.73 0.67
C ARG A 13 -13.78 14.90 1.92
N PHE A 14 -13.67 13.58 1.79
CA PHE A 14 -13.39 12.68 2.90
C PHE A 14 -12.23 11.77 2.52
N ALA A 15 -11.32 11.59 3.47
CA ALA A 15 -10.24 10.62 3.35
C ALA A 15 -10.12 9.81 4.65
N LYS A 16 -9.84 8.51 4.50
CA LYS A 16 -9.69 7.59 5.64
C LYS A 16 -8.28 7.62 6.23
N SER A 17 -7.30 8.04 5.45
CA SER A 17 -5.92 8.21 5.87
C SER A 17 -5.24 9.30 5.04
N ILE A 18 -4.04 9.70 5.46
CA ILE A 18 -3.21 10.61 4.65
C ILE A 18 -2.83 9.99 3.31
N VAL A 19 -2.60 8.68 3.30
CA VAL A 19 -2.22 7.92 2.11
C VAL A 19 -3.36 7.88 1.10
N ASP A 20 -4.59 7.60 1.57
CA ASP A 20 -5.81 7.64 0.76
C ASP A 20 -6.02 9.02 0.12
N TYR A 21 -5.81 10.09 0.89
CA TYR A 21 -5.88 11.45 0.37
C TYR A 21 -4.87 11.71 -0.75
N ILE A 22 -3.61 11.31 -0.56
CA ILE A 22 -2.55 11.51 -1.56
C ILE A 22 -2.87 10.76 -2.86
N PHE A 23 -3.28 9.49 -2.78
CA PHE A 23 -3.59 8.71 -3.98
C PHE A 23 -4.82 9.24 -4.72
N ARG A 24 -5.87 9.67 -4.00
CA ARG A 24 -7.04 10.30 -4.61
C ARG A 24 -6.71 11.65 -5.25
N TRP A 25 -5.81 12.43 -4.61
CA TRP A 25 -5.32 13.68 -5.19
C TRP A 25 -4.45 13.44 -6.42
N MET A 26 -3.64 12.39 -6.47
CA MET A 26 -2.94 12.02 -7.70
C MET A 26 -3.90 11.54 -8.78
N ALA A 27 -4.95 10.80 -8.41
CA ALA A 27 -5.96 10.36 -9.37
C ALA A 27 -6.65 11.53 -10.09
N THR A 28 -6.94 12.65 -9.41
CA THR A 28 -7.51 13.85 -10.07
C THR A 28 -6.57 14.45 -11.11
N LYS A 29 -5.25 14.21 -11.01
CA LYS A 29 -4.24 14.77 -11.91
C LYS A 29 -3.91 13.87 -13.08
N PHE A 30 -3.98 12.55 -12.91
CA PHE A 30 -3.39 11.61 -13.86
C PHE A 30 -4.37 10.57 -14.42
N LEU A 31 -5.53 10.36 -13.79
CA LEU A 31 -6.51 9.36 -14.26
C LEU A 31 -7.58 10.00 -15.13
N SER A 32 -8.15 9.21 -16.04
CA SER A 32 -9.36 9.56 -16.80
C SER A 32 -10.59 9.63 -15.87
N ALA A 33 -11.66 10.29 -16.30
CA ALA A 33 -12.87 10.48 -15.49
C ALA A 33 -13.46 9.14 -14.95
N ASP A 34 -13.50 8.09 -15.78
CA ASP A 34 -13.95 6.76 -15.35
C ASP A 34 -13.04 6.17 -14.25
N ALA A 35 -11.73 6.27 -14.43
CA ALA A 35 -10.76 5.77 -13.45
C ALA A 35 -10.77 6.60 -12.16
N GLN A 36 -11.01 7.91 -12.25
CA GLN A 36 -11.20 8.79 -11.08
C GLN A 36 -12.43 8.38 -10.27
N PHE A 37 -13.55 8.08 -10.93
CA PHE A 37 -14.76 7.59 -10.26
C PHE A 37 -14.48 6.29 -9.50
N ARG A 38 -13.76 5.36 -10.12
CA ARG A 38 -13.38 4.08 -9.50
C ARG A 38 -12.40 4.26 -8.33
N ALA A 39 -11.54 5.27 -8.38
CA ALA A 39 -10.68 5.67 -7.25
C ALA A 39 -11.46 6.39 -6.12
N GLY A 40 -12.75 6.71 -6.37
CA GLY A 40 -13.62 7.39 -5.42
C GLY A 40 -13.32 8.87 -5.26
N VAL A 41 -12.72 9.49 -6.27
CA VAL A 41 -12.65 10.95 -6.43
C VAL A 41 -14.06 11.46 -6.73
N ASN A 42 -14.40 12.63 -6.19
CA ASN A 42 -15.67 13.29 -6.50
C ASN A 42 -15.58 13.83 -7.93
N VAL A 43 -15.92 13.00 -8.91
CA VAL A 43 -15.99 13.41 -10.32
C VAL A 43 -17.10 14.45 -10.44
N ARG A 44 -16.71 15.68 -10.73
CA ARG A 44 -17.62 16.67 -11.28
C ARG A 44 -17.74 16.31 -12.75
N GLU A 45 -18.93 15.91 -13.19
CA GLU A 45 -19.25 15.85 -14.62
C GLU A 45 -19.17 17.28 -15.19
N GLU A 46 -17.95 17.77 -15.40
CA GLU A 46 -17.74 18.63 -16.54
C GLU A 46 -17.80 17.66 -17.73
N MET A 47 -18.94 17.67 -18.42
CA MET A 47 -19.07 17.10 -19.74
C MET A 47 -18.01 17.75 -20.64
N VAL A 48 -16.80 17.20 -20.63
CA VAL A 48 -15.78 17.49 -21.61
C VAL A 48 -15.99 16.49 -22.73
N THR A 49 -16.92 16.85 -23.62
CA THR A 49 -16.95 16.30 -24.98
C THR A 49 -15.74 16.83 -25.74
N THR A 50 -14.55 16.29 -25.50
CA THR A 50 -13.40 16.53 -26.39
C THR A 50 -12.45 15.33 -26.37
N PRO A 51 -12.25 14.64 -27.51
CA PRO A 51 -11.41 13.46 -27.61
C PRO A 51 -9.96 13.89 -27.77
N GLU A 52 -9.27 14.13 -26.65
CA GLU A 52 -7.81 14.19 -26.66
C GLU A 52 -7.27 13.33 -25.53
N GLN A 53 -7.53 12.03 -25.67
CA GLN A 53 -6.86 10.99 -24.92
C GLN A 53 -5.40 10.92 -25.41
N LEU A 54 -4.48 11.42 -24.58
CA LEU A 54 -3.07 11.10 -24.69
C LEU A 54 -2.91 9.57 -24.57
N PRO A 55 -2.38 8.87 -25.58
CA PRO A 55 -2.23 7.43 -25.52
C PRO A 55 -1.05 7.12 -24.60
N LEU A 56 -1.33 6.50 -23.45
CA LEU A 56 -0.30 5.73 -22.75
C LEU A 56 -0.42 4.29 -23.25
N ASP A 57 0.60 3.88 -24.00
CA ASP A 57 0.76 2.55 -24.58
C ASP A 57 0.57 1.44 -23.54
N VAL A 58 -0.57 0.74 -23.62
CA VAL A 58 -0.73 -0.58 -23.03
C VAL A 58 -0.40 -1.56 -24.15
N ILE A 59 0.81 -2.09 -24.08
CA ILE A 59 1.39 -3.05 -25.01
C ILE A 59 0.41 -4.21 -25.20
N THR A 60 -0.19 -4.27 -26.39
CA THR A 60 -0.81 -5.46 -26.96
C THR A 60 0.24 -6.55 -27.16
N THR A 61 0.11 -7.65 -26.43
CA THR A 61 0.43 -8.98 -26.98
C THR A 61 -0.83 -9.84 -26.90
N ALA A 62 -1.30 -10.19 -28.10
CA ALA A 62 -2.51 -10.93 -28.36
C ALA A 62 -2.38 -12.42 -27.99
N ALA A 63 -3.52 -12.97 -27.56
CA ALA A 63 -4.10 -14.28 -27.82
C ALA A 63 -3.24 -15.52 -28.19
N ALA A 64 -3.71 -16.64 -27.62
CA ALA A 64 -3.76 -18.02 -28.13
C ALA A 64 -2.79 -19.06 -27.53
N ALA A 65 -3.42 -20.01 -26.85
CA ALA A 65 -3.17 -21.45 -26.76
C ALA A 65 -1.78 -22.02 -27.14
N GLY A 66 -1.21 -22.73 -26.16
CA GLY A 66 -0.60 -24.05 -26.38
C GLY A 66 0.84 -24.09 -26.90
N ALA A 67 1.80 -24.17 -25.99
CA ALA A 67 2.93 -25.11 -26.05
C ALA A 67 3.85 -24.89 -24.83
N SER A 68 4.07 -25.94 -24.04
CA SER A 68 5.16 -25.99 -23.05
C SER A 68 6.51 -25.90 -23.76
N PRO A 69 7.47 -25.21 -23.14
CA PRO A 69 8.79 -25.80 -22.99
C PRO A 69 9.14 -25.91 -21.51
N THR A 70 9.50 -27.13 -21.13
CA THR A 70 10.25 -27.45 -19.92
C THR A 70 11.52 -26.59 -19.88
N ALA A 71 11.48 -25.51 -19.12
CA ALA A 71 12.65 -24.75 -18.71
C ALA A 71 12.63 -24.68 -17.19
N ALA A 72 13.61 -25.33 -16.58
CA ALA A 72 13.82 -25.38 -15.14
C ALA A 72 13.88 -23.95 -14.58
N ILE A 73 12.77 -23.54 -13.95
CA ILE A 73 12.76 -22.42 -13.02
C ILE A 73 13.49 -22.89 -11.77
N THR A 74 14.79 -22.58 -11.70
CA THR A 74 15.48 -22.39 -10.43
C THR A 74 14.61 -21.44 -9.62
N SER A 75 13.91 -21.98 -8.63
CA SER A 75 13.11 -21.22 -7.68
C SER A 75 13.93 -20.00 -7.26
N PRO A 76 13.44 -18.76 -7.42
CA PRO A 76 14.05 -17.67 -6.70
C PRO A 76 13.85 -18.08 -5.25
N LYS A 77 14.95 -18.40 -4.58
CA LYS A 77 14.98 -18.55 -3.14
C LYS A 77 14.33 -17.28 -2.64
N ILE A 78 13.07 -17.39 -2.20
CA ILE A 78 12.40 -16.34 -1.47
C ILE A 78 13.33 -16.17 -0.28
N THR A 79 14.23 -15.20 -0.36
CA THR A 79 14.83 -14.63 0.82
C THR A 79 13.62 -14.05 1.49
N SER A 80 13.04 -14.85 2.38
CA SER A 80 12.22 -14.37 3.45
C SER A 80 13.03 -13.24 4.03
N PHE A 81 12.74 -12.01 3.59
CA PHE A 81 12.76 -10.86 4.45
C PHE A 81 12.24 -11.42 5.74
N ALA A 82 13.10 -11.49 6.77
CA ALA A 82 12.74 -12.03 8.06
C ALA A 82 11.60 -11.13 8.54
N ALA A 83 10.38 -11.51 8.15
CA ALA A 83 9.16 -10.86 8.54
C ALA A 83 9.24 -10.96 10.04
N MET A 84 9.33 -9.80 10.68
CA MET A 84 9.26 -9.64 12.13
C MET A 84 8.29 -10.70 12.63
N GLN A 85 8.82 -11.77 13.24
CA GLN A 85 7.99 -12.83 13.74
C GLN A 85 7.31 -12.21 14.95
N ASN A 86 6.12 -11.66 14.72
CA ASN A 86 5.26 -11.17 15.77
C ASN A 86 4.95 -12.38 16.63
N GLN A 87 5.65 -12.48 17.75
CA GLN A 87 5.34 -13.46 18.76
C GLN A 87 4.06 -12.94 19.41
N GLU A 88 2.99 -13.73 19.40
CA GLU A 88 1.69 -13.36 19.96
C GLU A 88 1.79 -12.92 21.44
N ASP A 89 2.83 -13.38 22.13
CA ASP A 89 3.14 -13.07 23.55
C ASP A 89 4.17 -11.93 23.70
N ALA A 90 4.45 -11.17 22.65
CA ALA A 90 5.35 -10.02 22.74
C ALA A 90 4.60 -8.81 23.33
N PRO A 91 4.98 -8.30 24.51
CA PRO A 91 4.37 -7.08 25.02
C PRO A 91 4.79 -5.87 24.16
N PRO A 92 3.94 -4.84 24.04
CA PRO A 92 4.34 -3.57 23.45
C PRO A 92 5.40 -2.89 24.32
N CYS A 93 6.33 -2.17 23.68
CA CYS A 93 7.36 -1.43 24.40
C CYS A 93 6.75 -0.30 25.24
N SER A 94 7.09 -0.24 26.53
CA SER A 94 6.60 0.80 27.46
C SER A 94 7.05 2.22 27.11
N THR A 95 8.12 2.36 26.32
CA THR A 95 8.70 3.66 25.96
C THR A 95 8.15 4.21 24.65
N CYS A 96 7.98 3.37 23.62
CA CYS A 96 7.66 3.82 22.26
C CYS A 96 6.48 3.07 21.60
N GLY A 97 5.85 2.13 22.29
CA GLY A 97 4.66 1.41 21.82
C GLY A 97 4.88 0.39 20.71
N SER A 98 6.09 0.27 20.13
CA SER A 98 6.38 -0.75 19.12
C SER A 98 6.33 -2.16 19.73
N ILE A 99 5.84 -3.15 18.97
CA ILE A 99 5.91 -4.56 19.36
C ILE A 99 7.37 -4.98 19.59
N MET A 100 7.65 -5.61 20.72
CA MET A 100 9.00 -6.05 21.05
C MET A 100 9.31 -7.41 20.38
N VAL A 101 10.59 -7.74 20.21
CA VAL A 101 11.03 -9.02 19.63
C VAL A 101 11.81 -9.80 20.67
N ARG A 102 11.50 -11.09 20.85
CA ARG A 102 12.24 -11.95 21.77
C ARG A 102 13.70 -12.09 21.34
N SER A 103 14.59 -11.83 22.29
CA SER A 103 16.04 -12.01 22.20
C SER A 103 16.46 -12.95 23.34
N GLY A 104 16.20 -14.25 23.18
CA GLY A 104 16.42 -15.26 24.23
C GLY A 104 15.29 -15.28 25.27
N SER A 105 15.65 -15.12 26.55
CA SER A 105 14.67 -14.98 27.65
C SER A 105 14.04 -13.58 27.70
N CYS A 106 14.72 -12.57 27.18
CA CYS A 106 14.27 -11.18 27.15
C CYS A 106 13.45 -10.83 25.90
N TYR A 107 12.80 -9.68 25.96
CA TYR A 107 12.29 -8.93 24.82
C TYR A 107 13.12 -7.67 24.59
N LYS A 108 13.37 -7.33 23.32
CA LYS A 108 14.08 -6.12 22.90
C LYS A 108 13.23 -5.31 21.92
N CYS A 109 13.19 -4.00 22.12
CA CYS A 109 12.58 -3.06 21.17
C CYS A 109 13.56 -2.73 20.04
N ALA A 110 13.16 -2.96 18.79
CA ALA A 110 13.95 -2.60 17.61
C ALA A 110 13.95 -1.10 17.30
N ASN A 111 12.96 -0.35 17.83
CA ASN A 111 12.78 1.07 17.52
C ASN A 111 13.55 1.99 18.50
N CYS A 112 13.49 1.73 19.81
CA CYS A 112 14.12 2.57 20.84
C CYS A 112 15.19 1.85 21.68
N GLY A 113 15.43 0.55 21.45
CA GLY A 113 16.47 -0.20 22.13
C GLY A 113 16.15 -0.65 23.56
N ASN A 114 15.00 -0.26 24.13
CA ASN A 114 14.60 -0.67 25.48
C ASN A 114 14.38 -2.20 25.57
N THR A 115 14.70 -2.81 26.71
CA THR A 115 14.58 -4.26 26.95
C THR A 115 13.65 -4.56 28.13
N SER A 116 12.95 -5.69 28.07
CA SER A 116 11.98 -6.13 29.09
C SER A 116 12.13 -7.63 29.33
N GLY A 117 11.90 -8.08 30.57
CA GLY A 117 11.80 -9.53 30.89
C GLY A 117 13.12 -10.30 30.87
N CYS A 118 14.25 -9.63 31.11
CA CYS A 118 15.52 -10.33 31.36
C CYS A 118 15.54 -10.86 32.80
N ALA A 119 15.60 -12.20 32.94
CA ALA A 119 15.94 -12.89 34.17
C ALA A 119 17.42 -13.28 34.16
#